data_AF-A0A9X7UCJ2-F1
#
_entry.id   AF-A0A9X7UCJ2-F1
#
_cell.length_a   1.000
_cell.length_b   1.000
_cell.length_c   1.000
_cell.angle_alpha   90.00
_cell.angle_beta   90.00
_cell.angle_gamma   90.00
#
_symmetry.space_group_name_H-M   'P 1'
#
loop_
_entity.id
_entity.type
_entity.pdbx_description
1 polymer ?
#
loop_
_entity_poly.entity_id
_entity_poly.type
_entity_poly.pdbx_seq_one_letter_code
_entity_poly.pdbx_strand_id
1 'polypeptide(L)' 'MNDHYLRYLEREHARLEAEIRGEEKRLHPRHFLIGRLKKLKLAVKDQMAACSGHAEEREAA' A
#
# COMPACT_ATOMS: atom_id res chain seq x y z
N MET A 1 17.55 9.39 0.69
CA MET A 1 16.91 9.22 -0.63
C MET A 1 15.68 8.35 -0.43
N ASN A 2 14.57 8.93 0.06
CA ASN A 2 13.37 8.11 0.33
C ASN A 2 12.03 8.86 0.28
N ASP A 3 11.99 10.19 0.36
CA ASP A 3 10.71 10.93 0.36
C ASP A 3 9.88 10.77 -0.92
N HIS A 4 10.53 10.77 -2.09
CA HIS A 4 9.82 10.58 -3.36
C HIS A 4 9.26 9.16 -3.50
N TYR A 5 9.98 8.16 -2.99
CA TYR A 5 9.56 6.76 -3.03
C TYR A 5 8.47 6.48 -2.01
N LEU A 6 8.58 7.01 -0.79
CA LEU A 6 7.53 6.95 0.22
C LEU A 6 6.24 7.61 -0.26
N ARG A 7 6.33 8.80 -0.86
CA ARG A 7 5.17 9.51 -1.43
C ARG A 7 4.53 8.75 -2.59
N TYR A 8 5.33 8.00 -3.35
CA TYR A 8 4.82 7.09 -4.37
C TYR A 8 4.06 5.92 -3.74
N LEU A 9 4.63 5.27 -2.72
CA LEU A 9 3.98 4.16 -2.01
C LEU A 9 2.67 4.59 -1.34
N GLU A 10 2.62 5.78 -0.73
CA GLU A 10 1.39 6.36 -0.18
C GLU A 10 0.30 6.54 -1.23
N ARG A 11 0.67 7.08 -2.40
CA ARG A 11 -0.26 7.26 -3.52
C ARG A 11 -0.77 5.93 -4.05
N GLU A 12 0.11 4.94 -4.18
CA GLU A 12 -0.27 3.61 -4.65
C GLU A 12 -1.16 2.89 -3.63
N HIS A 13 -0.88 3.04 -2.33
CA HIS A 13 -1.74 2.54 -1.26
C HIS A 13 -3.14 3.18 -1.33
N ALA A 14 -3.23 4.50 -1.48
CA ALA A 14 -4.50 5.21 -1.61
C ALA A 14 -5.30 4.79 -2.86
N ARG A 15 -4.59 4.55 -3.97
CA ARG A 15 -5.19 4.04 -5.21
C ARG A 15 -5.78 2.64 -5.03
N LEU A 16 -5.01 1.71 -4.46
CA LEU A 16 -5.48 0.34 -4.19
C LEU A 16 -6.71 0.34 -3.26
N GLU A 17 -6.72 1.21 -2.25
CA GLU A 17 -7.88 1.43 -1.38
C GLU A 17 -9.12 1.92 -2.14
N ALA A 18 -8.96 2.83 -3.09
CA ALA A 18 -10.06 3.29 -3.93
C ALA A 18 -10.59 2.18 -4.85
N GLU A 19 -9.70 1.37 -5.44
CA GLU A 19 -10.07 0.24 -6.29
C GLU A 19 -10.80 -0.86 -5.50
N ILE A 20 -10.36 -1.17 -4.27
CA ILE A 20 -11.04 -2.11 -3.36
C ILE A 20 -12.45 -1.62 -3.06
N ARG A 21 -12.59 -0.36 -2.61
CA ARG A 21 -13.90 0.24 -2.32
C ARG A 21 -14.80 0.27 -3.55
N GLY A 22 -14.23 0.53 -4.72
CA GLY A 22 -14.92 0.49 -6.00
C GLY A 22 -15.50 -0.89 -6.29
N GLU A 23 -14.67 -1.94 -6.18
CA GLU A 23 -15.10 -3.32 -6.41
C GLU A 23 -16.07 -3.86 -5.34
N GLU A 24 -15.91 -3.47 -4.08
CA GLU A 24 -16.83 -3.83 -2.98
C GLU A 24 -18.21 -3.18 -3.11
N LYS A 25 -18.29 -1.99 -3.73
CA LYS A 25 -19.56 -1.30 -4.00
C LYS A 25 -20.29 -1.79 -5.25
N ARG A 26 -19.68 -2.67 -6.05
CA ARG A 26 -20.32 -3.19 -7.26
C ARG A 26 -21.50 -4.06 -6.88
N LEU A 27 -22.52 -4.07 -7.75
CA LEU A 27 -23.68 -4.95 -7.60
C LEU A 27 -23.27 -6.42 -7.46
N HIS A 28 -22.21 -6.84 -8.17
CA HIS A 28 -21.59 -8.16 -8.06
C HIS A 28 -20.09 -8.01 -7.78
N PRO A 29 -19.68 -8.02 -6.50
CA PRO A 29 -18.28 -7.89 -6.12
C PRO A 29 -17.43 -9.05 -6.64
N ARG A 30 -16.32 -8.73 -7.28
CA ARG A 30 -15.35 -9.74 -7.73
C ARG A 30 -14.43 -10.10 -6.57
N HIS A 31 -14.85 -11.03 -5.72
CA HIS A 31 -14.12 -11.39 -4.50
C HIS A 31 -12.65 -11.80 -4.73
N PHE A 32 -12.36 -12.50 -5.83
CA PHE A 32 -10.97 -12.82 -6.21
C PHE A 32 -10.13 -11.56 -6.47
N LEU A 33 -10.69 -10.58 -7.17
CA LEU A 33 -10.01 -9.32 -7.47
C LEU A 33 -9.81 -8.50 -6.18
N ILE A 34 -10.82 -8.43 -5.32
CA ILE A 34 -10.72 -7.77 -4.01
C ILE A 34 -9.62 -8.42 -3.16
N GLY A 35 -9.55 -9.75 -3.14
CA GLY A 35 -8.48 -10.48 -2.45
C GLY A 35 -7.09 -10.16 -2.99
N ARG A 36 -6.95 -10.08 -4.31
CA ARG A 36 -5.68 -9.68 -4.97
C ARG A 36 -5.30 -8.24 -4.62
N LEU A 37 -6.25 -7.31 -4.69
CA LEU A 37 -6.02 -5.90 -4.36
C LEU A 37 -5.63 -5.71 -2.88
N LYS A 38 -6.26 -6.45 -1.96
CA LYS A 38 -5.90 -6.43 -0.52
C LYS A 38 -4.49 -6.96 -0.28
N LYS A 39 -4.06 -8.01 -0.98
CA LYS A 39 -2.68 -8.50 -0.92
C LYS A 39 -1.67 -7.47 -1.43
N LEU A 40 -1.97 -6.81 -2.55
CA LEU A 40 -1.12 -5.74 -3.09
C LEU A 40 -1.02 -4.56 -2.11
N LYS A 41 -2.14 -4.15 -1.51
CA LYS A 41 -2.16 -3.11 -0.48
C LYS A 41 -1.27 -3.47 0.71
N LEU A 42 -1.34 -4.72 1.19
CA LEU A 42 -0.51 -5.20 2.29
C LEU A 42 0.98 -5.10 1.92
N ALA A 43 1.38 -5.56 0.74
CA ALA A 43 2.77 -5.48 0.29
C ALA A 43 3.29 -4.04 0.17
N VAL A 44 2.45 -3.08 -0.24
CA VAL A 44 2.82 -1.66 -0.28
C VAL A 44 2.98 -1.11 1.14
N LYS A 45 2.08 -1.48 2.06
CA LYS A 45 2.18 -1.08 3.48
C LYS A 45 3.46 -1.62 4.12
N ASP A 46 3.84 -2.86 3.82
CA ASP A 46 5.08 -3.47 4.30
C ASP A 46 6.32 -2.74 3.75
N GLN A 47 6.30 -2.34 2.47
CA GLN A 47 7.37 -1.52 1.87
C GLN A 47 7.48 -0.13 2.51
N MET A 48 6.36 0.51 2.84
CA MET A 48 6.35 1.78 3.57
C MET A 48 6.95 1.60 4.97
N ALA A 49 6.54 0.55 5.69
CA ALA A 49 7.06 0.25 7.03
C ALA A 49 8.58 -0.02 7.00
N ALA A 50 9.07 -0.75 6.00
CA ALA A 50 10.51 -0.95 5.80
C ALA A 50 11.23 0.37 5.51
N CYS A 51 10.67 1.23 4.65
CA CYS A 51 11.24 2.55 4.35
C CYS A 51 11.32 3.46 5.59
N SER A 52 10.33 3.39 6.48
CA SER A 52 10.28 4.16 7.72
C SER A 52 11.18 3.55 8.81
N GLY A 53 11.24 2.22 8.93
CA GLY A 53 12.09 1.52 9.90
C GLY A 53 13.58 1.66 9.63
N HIS A 54 14.00 1.74 8.36
CA HIS A 54 15.39 2.04 8.00
C HIS A 54 15.83 3.48 8.32
N ALA A 55 14.92 4.38 8.71
CA ALA A 55 15.30 5.70 9.21
C ALA A 55 15.86 5.62 10.64
N GLU A 56 15.35 4.71 11.48
CA GLU A 56 15.76 4.57 12.88
C GLU A 56 17.13 3.88 13.03
N GLU A 57 17.49 2.95 12.14
CA GLU A 57 18.81 2.29 12.16
C GLU A 57 19.97 3.18 11.70
N ARG A 58 19.71 4.29 10.99
CA ARG A 58 20.76 5.22 10.51
C ARG A 58 21.11 6.33 11.50
N GLU A 59 20.28 6.57 12.50
CA GLU A 59 20.52 7.61 13.53
C GLU A 59 21.14 7.02 14.81
N ALA A 60 21.21 5.69 14.91
CA ALA A 60 21.76 4.96 16.05
C ALA A 60 23.12 4.27 15.78
N ALA A 61 23.79 4.55 14.64
CA ALA A 61 25.10 4.01 14.27
C ALA A 61 26.09 5.14 13.96
#